data_AF-X1S7X9-F1
#
_entry.id   AF-X1S7X9-F1
#
_cell.length_a   1.000
_cell.length_b   1.000
_cell.length_c   1.000
_cell.angle_alpha   90.00
_cell.angle_beta   90.00
_cell.angle_gamma   90.00
#
_symmetry.space_group_name_H-M   'P 1'
#
loop_
_entity.id
_entity.type
_entity.pdbx_description
1 polymer ?
#
loop_
_entity_poly.entity_id
_entity_poly.type
_entity_poly.pdbx_seq_one_letter_code
_entity_poly.pdbx_strand_id
1 'polypeptide(L)'
;MKEVKILTIDERGRIVIPQIVRKSLGITTNSQLMMVSDSEAKEIRISPIGLRDESNLIKLRITMGDTPGALAKLATTFGDLKLSMMYSEAVIVEKDKSAVWTVISESPSFSLEELEKVLKEKGEALKVELLSLE
;
A
#
# COMPACT_ATOMS: atom_id res chain seq x y z
N MET A 1 22.98 9.97 -4.60
CA MET A 1 23.85 10.30 -3.44
C MET A 1 23.13 9.91 -2.17
N LYS A 2 23.77 9.21 -1.23
CA LYS A 2 23.15 8.78 0.03
C LYS A 2 23.54 9.78 1.13
N GLU A 3 22.54 10.39 1.78
CA GLU A 3 22.73 11.32 2.89
C GLU A 3 22.19 10.69 4.18
N VAL A 4 22.96 10.77 5.27
CA VAL A 4 22.58 10.22 6.58
C VAL A 4 22.56 11.36 7.59
N LYS A 5 21.44 11.52 8.30
CA LYS A 5 21.27 12.55 9.33
C LYS A 5 20.52 11.99 10.54
N ILE A 6 20.85 12.49 11.72
CA ILE A 6 20.06 12.30 12.93
C ILE A 6 19.02 13.42 12.97
N LEU A 7 17.75 13.05 13.16
CA LEU A 7 16.63 13.97 13.30
C LEU A 7 16.01 13.81 14.69
N THR A 8 15.42 14.88 15.21
CA THR A 8 14.67 14.88 16.47
C THR A 8 13.19 15.07 16.20
N ILE A 9 12.36 14.51 17.07
CA ILE A 9 10.91 14.73 17.09
C ILE A 9 10.62 15.99 17.92
N ASP A 10 9.76 16.88 17.41
CA ASP A 10 9.34 18.06 18.18
C ASP A 10 8.27 17.73 19.24
N GLU A 11 7.90 18.72 20.05
CA GLU A 11 6.89 18.59 21.11
C GLU A 11 5.50 18.12 20.62
N ARG A 12 5.24 18.19 19.30
CA ARG A 12 4.00 17.77 18.66
C ARG A 12 4.13 16.42 17.94
N GLY A 13 5.25 15.72 18.10
CA GLY A 13 5.46 14.43 17.47
C GLY A 13 5.91 14.50 16.00
N ARG A 14 6.29 15.68 15.49
CA ARG A 14 6.62 15.87 14.06
C ARG A 14 8.11 15.68 13.79
N ILE A 15 8.42 15.13 12.62
CA ILE A 15 9.78 15.12 12.05
C ILE A 15 9.84 16.14 10.92
N VAL A 16 10.82 17.05 10.99
CA VAL A 16 11.04 18.05 9.94
C VAL A 16 12.05 17.53 8.94
N ILE A 17 11.61 17.28 7.70
CA ILE A 17 12.52 16.89 6.62
C ILE A 17 13.32 18.13 6.16
N PRO A 18 14.67 18.12 6.28
CA PRO A 18 15.50 19.26 5.91
C PRO A 18 15.32 19.65 4.43
N GLN A 19 15.40 20.94 4.12
CA GLN A 19 15.17 21.45 2.76
C GLN A 19 16.09 20.80 1.71
N ILE A 20 17.33 20.48 2.07
CA ILE A 20 18.28 19.82 1.17
C ILE A 20 17.82 18.40 0.77
N VAL A 21 17.29 17.65 1.74
CA VAL A 21 16.73 16.30 1.53
C VAL A 21 15.43 16.39 0.72
N ARG A 22 14.58 17.39 0.99
CA ARG A 22 13.37 17.62 0.20
C ARG A 22 13.69 17.89 -1.27
N LYS A 23 14.65 18.78 -1.55
CA LYS A 23 15.08 19.10 -2.92
C LYS A 23 15.65 17.90 -3.66
N SER A 24 16.49 17.09 -2.99
CA SER A 24 17.09 15.91 -3.62
C SER A 24 16.08 14.79 -3.92
N LEU A 25 15.02 14.69 -3.12
CA LEU A 25 13.94 13.72 -3.32
C LEU A 25 12.75 14.28 -4.13
N GLY A 26 12.82 15.54 -4.59
CA GLY A 26 11.72 16.19 -5.31
C GLY A 26 10.46 16.43 -4.49
N ILE A 27 10.57 16.46 -3.16
CA ILE A 27 9.45 16.67 -2.22
C ILE A 27 9.17 18.17 -2.12
N THR A 28 7.98 18.59 -2.53
CA THR A 28 7.47 19.96 -2.42
C THR A 28 6.37 20.04 -1.36
N THR A 29 5.85 21.24 -1.14
CA THR A 29 4.59 21.41 -0.40
C THR A 29 3.49 20.57 -1.06
N ASN A 30 2.65 19.91 -0.27
CA ASN A 30 1.59 18.99 -0.70
C ASN A 30 2.07 17.73 -1.43
N SER A 31 3.38 17.43 -1.44
CA SER A 31 3.83 16.10 -1.88
C SER A 31 3.28 15.04 -0.94
N GLN A 32 2.73 13.99 -1.52
CA GLN A 32 2.27 12.83 -0.78
C GLN A 32 3.44 11.90 -0.45
N LEU A 33 3.40 11.34 0.75
CA LEU A 33 4.39 10.41 1.25
C LEU A 33 3.67 9.17 1.76
N MET A 34 4.16 8.00 1.42
CA MET A 34 3.74 6.74 2.03
C MET A 34 4.67 6.42 3.19
N MET A 35 4.08 6.15 4.35
CA MET A 35 4.78 5.67 5.54
C MET A 35 4.49 4.18 5.75
N VAL A 36 5.54 3.38 5.76
CA VAL A 36 5.48 1.98 6.18
C VAL A 36 6.15 1.89 7.55
N SER A 37 5.42 1.41 8.54
CA SER A 37 5.91 1.22 9.91
C SER A 37 6.01 -0.28 10.20
N ASP A 38 7.22 -0.76 10.41
CA ASP A 38 7.50 -2.16 10.77
C ASP A 38 7.90 -2.21 12.26
N SER A 39 6.99 -2.72 13.08
CA SER A 39 7.22 -2.85 14.53
C SER A 39 8.20 -3.96 14.90
N GLU A 40 8.39 -4.97 14.05
CA GLU A 40 9.32 -6.07 14.29
C GLU A 40 10.75 -5.62 14.02
N ALA A 41 10.98 -4.99 12.87
CA ALA A 41 12.26 -4.38 12.52
C ALA A 41 12.55 -3.10 13.33
N LYS A 42 11.51 -2.49 13.91
CA LYS A 42 11.55 -1.16 14.55
C LYS A 42 12.01 -0.07 13.58
N GLU A 43 11.53 -0.14 12.36
CA GLU A 43 11.90 0.77 11.27
C GLU A 43 10.66 1.49 10.71
N ILE A 44 10.87 2.74 10.29
CA ILE A 44 9.90 3.48 9.49
C ILE A 44 10.55 3.81 8.15
N ARG A 45 9.87 3.44 7.07
CA ARG A 45 10.25 3.81 5.70
C ARG A 45 9.25 4.82 5.16
N ILE A 46 9.75 6.00 4.81
CA ILE A 46 8.95 7.07 4.19
C ILE A 46 9.41 7.23 2.75
N SER A 47 8.48 7.12 1.80
CA SER A 47 8.77 7.22 0.36
C SER A 47 7.82 8.22 -0.29
N PRO A 48 8.28 9.11 -1.18
CA PRO A 48 7.39 9.92 -2.00
C PRO A 48 6.50 9.04 -2.88
N ILE A 49 5.22 9.39 -2.99
CA ILE A 49 4.29 8.75 -3.92
C ILE A 49 3.87 9.78 -4.98
N GLY A 50 4.03 9.41 -6.25
CA GLY A 50 3.90 10.32 -7.40
C GLY A 50 2.45 10.54 -7.85
N LEU A 51 1.51 10.72 -6.92
CA LEU A 51 0.10 10.89 -7.24
C LEU A 51 -0.22 12.32 -7.64
N ARG A 52 -1.05 12.45 -8.68
CA ARG A 52 -1.51 13.75 -9.21
C ARG A 52 -2.80 14.24 -8.55
N ASP A 53 -3.61 13.35 -7.98
CA ASP A 53 -4.86 13.67 -7.29
C ASP A 53 -5.07 12.74 -6.08
N GLU A 54 -5.42 13.32 -4.93
CA GLU A 54 -5.46 12.66 -3.61
C GLU A 54 -6.66 11.73 -3.41
N SER A 55 -7.70 11.86 -4.23
CA SER A 55 -9.05 11.38 -3.85
C SER A 55 -9.35 9.93 -4.18
N ASN A 56 -8.47 9.23 -4.88
CA ASN A 56 -8.82 7.98 -5.55
C ASN A 56 -7.88 6.85 -5.15
N LEU A 57 -7.49 6.73 -3.89
CA LEU A 57 -6.82 5.53 -3.40
C LEU A 57 -7.75 4.70 -2.52
N ILE A 58 -7.55 3.39 -2.55
CA ILE A 58 -8.12 2.44 -1.61
C ILE A 58 -7.02 1.58 -1.00
N LYS A 59 -7.22 1.22 0.26
CA LYS A 59 -6.44 0.20 0.95
C LYS A 59 -7.30 -1.03 1.17
N LEU A 60 -6.84 -2.16 0.66
CA LEU A 60 -7.54 -3.43 0.81
C LEU A 60 -6.67 -4.40 1.59
N ARG A 61 -7.33 -5.19 2.43
CA ARG A 61 -6.80 -6.42 3.00
C ARG A 61 -7.58 -7.59 2.42
N ILE A 62 -6.88 -8.44 1.68
CA ILE A 62 -7.46 -9.55 0.95
C ILE A 62 -6.93 -10.86 1.56
N THR A 63 -7.82 -11.69 2.08
CA THR A 63 -7.48 -13.05 2.51
C THR A 63 -7.58 -13.98 1.31
N MET A 64 -6.55 -14.80 1.09
CA MET A 64 -6.45 -15.78 0.02
C MET A 64 -5.98 -17.13 0.54
N GLY A 65 -6.16 -18.18 -0.24
CA GLY A 65 -5.50 -19.46 0.04
C GLY A 65 -3.98 -19.36 -0.13
N ASP A 66 -3.23 -20.05 0.71
CA ASP A 66 -1.77 -20.19 0.53
C ASP A 66 -1.48 -21.34 -0.44
N THR A 67 -1.75 -21.10 -1.72
CA THR A 67 -1.54 -22.07 -2.80
C THR A 67 -0.75 -21.43 -3.95
N PRO A 68 0.00 -22.23 -4.74
CA PRO A 68 0.75 -21.72 -5.88
C PRO A 68 -0.13 -20.92 -6.84
N GLY A 69 0.25 -19.67 -7.09
CA GLY A 69 -0.44 -18.78 -8.03
C GLY A 69 -1.58 -17.95 -7.45
N ALA A 70 -1.98 -18.14 -6.18
CA ALA A 70 -3.08 -17.37 -5.58
C ALA A 70 -2.86 -15.84 -5.67
N LEU A 71 -1.69 -15.36 -5.22
CA LEU A 71 -1.33 -13.94 -5.33
C LEU A 71 -1.26 -13.47 -6.79
N ALA A 72 -0.69 -14.29 -7.67
CA ALA A 72 -0.54 -13.94 -9.09
C ALA A 72 -1.91 -13.76 -9.76
N LYS A 73 -2.89 -14.59 -9.42
CA LYS A 73 -4.26 -14.50 -9.92
C LYS A 73 -4.95 -13.21 -9.47
N LEU A 74 -4.80 -12.86 -8.20
CA LEU A 74 -5.29 -11.57 -7.67
C LEU A 74 -4.61 -10.38 -8.33
N ALA A 75 -3.27 -10.39 -8.42
CA ALA A 75 -2.50 -9.32 -9.07
C ALA A 75 -2.86 -9.18 -10.57
N THR A 76 -3.09 -10.30 -11.26
CA THR A 76 -3.56 -10.30 -12.65
C THR A 76 -4.95 -9.68 -12.75
N THR A 77 -5.85 -9.97 -11.81
CA THR A 77 -7.18 -9.35 -11.76
C THR A 77 -7.10 -7.83 -11.62
N PHE A 78 -6.19 -7.30 -10.79
CA PHE A 78 -5.92 -5.86 -10.73
C PHE A 78 -5.42 -5.31 -12.08
N GLY A 79 -4.50 -6.03 -12.73
CA GLY A 79 -3.98 -5.68 -14.06
C GLY A 79 -5.07 -5.63 -15.13
N ASP A 80 -5.97 -6.62 -15.15
CA ASP A 80 -7.10 -6.70 -16.08
C ASP A 80 -8.10 -5.54 -15.86
N LEU A 81 -8.27 -5.12 -14.61
CA LEU A 81 -9.07 -3.96 -14.23
C LEU A 81 -8.33 -2.63 -14.45
N LYS A 82 -7.07 -2.67 -14.88
CA LYS A 82 -6.18 -1.51 -15.08
C LYS A 82 -6.00 -0.67 -13.82
N LEU A 83 -5.99 -1.33 -12.66
CA LEU A 83 -5.78 -0.68 -11.36
C LEU A 83 -4.29 -0.67 -11.03
N SER A 84 -3.69 0.51 -10.92
CA SER A 84 -2.30 0.65 -10.51
C SER A 84 -2.14 0.43 -9.01
N MET A 85 -1.20 -0.44 -8.63
CA MET A 85 -0.86 -0.72 -7.24
C MET A 85 0.35 0.10 -6.79
N MET A 86 0.21 0.85 -5.72
CA MET A 86 1.26 1.66 -5.10
C MET A 86 2.00 0.92 -3.99
N TYR A 87 1.28 0.03 -3.30
CA TYR A 87 1.83 -0.81 -2.24
C TYR A 87 1.23 -2.21 -2.37
N SER A 88 2.05 -3.22 -2.11
CA SER A 88 1.61 -4.61 -2.09
C SER A 88 2.53 -5.39 -1.14
N GLU A 89 1.92 -6.07 -0.18
CA GLU A 89 2.63 -6.94 0.76
C GLU A 89 1.77 -8.16 1.08
N ALA A 90 2.33 -9.35 0.88
CA ALA A 90 1.67 -10.60 1.20
C ALA A 90 2.38 -11.29 2.37
N VAL A 91 1.59 -11.74 3.34
CA VAL A 91 2.08 -12.43 4.54
C VAL A 91 1.33 -13.75 4.66
N ILE A 92 2.08 -14.84 4.84
CA ILE A 92 1.49 -16.15 5.13
C ILE A 92 0.99 -16.11 6.58
N VAL A 93 -0.31 -16.37 6.78
CA VAL A 93 -0.91 -16.43 8.11
C VAL A 93 -0.83 -17.85 8.65
N GLU A 94 -1.16 -18.82 7.81
CA GLU A 94 -1.04 -20.24 8.13
C GLU A 94 -0.57 -20.99 6.89
N LYS A 95 0.60 -21.61 7.00
CA LYS A 95 1.27 -22.29 5.89
C LYS A 95 0.37 -23.34 5.24
N ASP A 96 0.36 -23.34 3.90
CA ASP A 96 -0.43 -24.25 3.06
C ASP A 96 -1.96 -24.13 3.27
N LYS A 97 -2.42 -23.06 3.95
CA LYS A 97 -3.83 -22.80 4.20
C LYS A 97 -4.25 -21.38 3.82
N SER A 98 -3.64 -20.36 4.42
CA SER A 98 -4.07 -18.98 4.22
C SER A 98 -2.95 -17.96 4.25
N ALA A 99 -3.12 -16.94 3.42
CA ALA A 99 -2.28 -15.77 3.36
C ALA A 99 -3.14 -14.51 3.30
N VAL A 100 -2.58 -13.40 3.74
CA VAL A 100 -3.21 -12.08 3.66
C VAL A 100 -2.36 -11.20 2.78
N TRP A 101 -3.01 -10.56 1.81
CA TRP A 101 -2.42 -9.59 0.92
C TRP A 101 -2.97 -8.20 1.22
N THR A 102 -2.09 -7.29 1.64
CA THR A 102 -2.43 -5.87 1.82
C THR A 102 -1.97 -5.10 0.61
N VAL A 103 -2.88 -4.37 -0.02
CA VAL A 103 -2.62 -3.59 -1.24
C VAL A 103 -3.17 -2.18 -1.09
N ILE A 104 -2.39 -1.19 -1.53
CA ILE A 104 -2.87 0.18 -1.77
C ILE A 104 -2.87 0.38 -3.27
N SER A 105 -4.03 0.73 -3.81
CA SER A 105 -4.28 0.84 -5.24
C SER A 105 -5.11 2.08 -5.54
N GLU A 106 -5.10 2.49 -6.81
CA GLU A 106 -6.12 3.40 -7.33
C GLU A 106 -7.53 2.82 -7.12
N SER A 107 -8.48 3.70 -6.84
CA SER A 107 -9.90 3.41 -6.77
C SER A 107 -10.42 3.08 -8.16
N PRO A 108 -11.24 2.03 -8.30
CA PRO A 108 -11.88 1.75 -9.57
C PRO A 108 -12.89 2.83 -9.96
N SER A 109 -13.23 2.90 -11.25
CA SER A 109 -14.31 3.74 -11.77
C SER A 109 -15.72 3.20 -11.46
N PHE A 110 -15.80 2.06 -10.80
CA PHE A 110 -17.00 1.29 -10.50
C PHE A 110 -17.11 1.05 -8.98
N SER A 111 -18.15 0.38 -8.49
CA SER A 111 -18.39 0.32 -7.04
C SER A 111 -17.39 -0.59 -6.31
N LEU A 112 -17.17 -0.34 -5.01
CA LEU A 112 -16.28 -1.19 -4.21
C LEU A 112 -16.87 -2.59 -3.95
N GLU A 113 -18.20 -2.69 -3.92
CA GLU A 113 -18.91 -3.96 -3.86
C GLU A 113 -18.70 -4.78 -5.14
N GLU A 114 -18.71 -4.12 -6.30
CA GLU A 114 -18.37 -4.75 -7.57
C GLU A 114 -16.90 -5.21 -7.60
N LEU A 115 -15.98 -4.42 -7.05
CA LEU A 115 -14.57 -4.82 -6.90
C LEU A 115 -14.43 -6.07 -6.03
N GLU A 116 -15.06 -6.07 -4.86
CA GLU A 116 -15.06 -7.23 -3.96
C GLU A 116 -15.59 -8.47 -4.66
N LYS A 117 -16.71 -8.34 -5.39
CA LYS A 117 -17.28 -9.45 -6.15
C LYS A 117 -16.31 -9.99 -7.20
N VAL A 118 -15.69 -9.11 -8.00
CA VAL A 118 -14.72 -9.52 -9.02
C VAL A 118 -13.51 -10.20 -8.39
N LEU A 119 -12.99 -9.69 -7.28
CA LEU A 119 -11.85 -10.28 -6.58
C LEU A 119 -12.18 -11.66 -6.00
N LYS A 120 -13.41 -11.89 -5.54
CA LYS A 120 -13.88 -13.20 -5.08
C LYS A 120 -14.09 -14.18 -6.24
N GLU A 121 -14.75 -13.75 -7.31
CA GLU A 121 -15.14 -14.62 -8.43
C GLU A 121 -13.96 -14.94 -9.38
N LYS A 122 -13.17 -13.93 -9.75
CA LYS A 122 -12.04 -14.09 -10.69
C LYS A 122 -10.72 -14.28 -9.97
N GLY A 123 -10.53 -13.58 -8.86
CA GLY A 123 -9.30 -13.62 -8.08
C GLY A 123 -9.24 -14.76 -7.05
N GLU A 124 -10.37 -15.43 -6.79
CA GLU A 124 -10.52 -16.45 -5.74
C GLU A 124 -10.17 -15.94 -4.33
N ALA A 125 -10.40 -14.65 -4.07
CA ALA A 125 -10.29 -14.12 -2.72
C ALA A 125 -11.28 -14.82 -1.77
N LEU A 126 -10.81 -15.21 -0.58
CA LEU A 126 -11.65 -15.74 0.49
C LEU A 126 -12.39 -14.63 1.22
N LYS A 127 -11.73 -13.49 1.42
CA LYS A 127 -12.28 -12.30 2.09
C LYS A 127 -11.62 -11.04 1.54
N VAL A 128 -12.38 -9.96 1.42
CA VAL A 128 -11.87 -8.63 1.04
C VAL A 128 -12.36 -7.63 2.07
N GLU A 129 -11.47 -6.81 2.60
CA GLU A 129 -11.77 -5.80 3.60
C GLU A 129 -11.20 -4.46 3.14
N LEU A 130 -12.06 -3.43 3.10
CA LEU A 130 -11.62 -2.06 2.90
C LEU A 130 -11.10 -1.49 4.22
N LEU A 131 -9.93 -0.89 4.18
CA LEU A 131 -9.29 -0.26 5.34
C LEU A 131 -9.19 1.25 5.15
N SER A 132 -9.16 1.98 6.27
CA SER A 132 -8.76 3.38 6.29
C SER A 132 -7.33 3.55 5.77
N LEU A 133 -7.11 4.62 5.00
CA LEU A 133 -5.78 5.09 4.61
C LEU A 133 -5.13 5.96 5.70
N GLU A 134 -5.95 6.53 6.58
CA GLU A 134 -5.54 7.26 7.80
C GLU A 134 -5.19 6.30 8.94
#